data_AF-A0A351C2X3-F1
#
_entry.id   AF-A0A351C2X3-F1
#
_cell.length_a   1.000
_cell.length_b   1.000
_cell.length_c   1.000
_cell.angle_alpha   90.00
_cell.angle_beta   90.00
_cell.angle_gamma   90.00
#
_symmetry.space_group_name_H-M   'P 1'
#
loop_
_entity.id
_entity.type
_entity.pdbx_description
1 polymer ?
#
loop_
_entity_poly.entity_id
_entity_poly.type
_entity_poly.pdbx_seq_one_letter_code
_entity_poly.pdbx_strand_id
1 'polypeptide(L)'
;MMKYFNVSFFIYIQILILLFFYTCEVFPQSGWIHQFINNSNCVTLNFPQKDTGYISQHRGSLFKTTDRGYTWNDLNPGISFIGPARFTTALLGIVLGLPSKLTTNGGVSWNEVSNNLPGIGNVHITDQQFIDSNTGYYVGIDFYPDPVPCCYDGVIYKTTDSGLNWNLVYRHGAEQLQEIYFKDENNGIALDHIALVSTTNGGLNWVYNSSPFLNVRPFFNRSMTDPFKDTIYIAGIKTGFGADTGAIIKSTDKGVSWHYSLLLPYSSRFRKIFLIDNSNVFAVGDTGLIVKTTNGGENWAVLNSGTRKRLNGVSFINKDTGFVVGDSGLVLITFTGGLVGVSNELSVIPDKFILHQNYPNPFNPETTIRFEIMSSDNVSLKIYDILGNEVAELINEFMTPGTYSVRFNSTDINNKNFASGNYFYKLKTANNQIIKKMSLIK
;
A
#
# COMPACT_ATOMS: atom_id res chain seq x y z
N MET A 1 24.00 -26.84 61.45
CA MET A 1 22.76 -27.35 60.83
C MET A 1 21.83 -26.15 60.63
N MET A 2 22.10 -25.33 59.62
CA MET A 2 21.46 -24.02 59.44
C MET A 2 21.68 -23.60 57.98
N LYS A 3 20.62 -23.62 57.18
CA LYS A 3 20.44 -22.92 55.88
C LYS A 3 19.36 -23.60 55.05
N TYR A 4 18.10 -23.49 55.44
CA TYR A 4 16.96 -23.58 54.52
C TYR A 4 15.79 -22.92 55.23
N PHE A 5 15.43 -21.69 54.84
CA PHE A 5 14.09 -21.08 54.95
C PHE A 5 14.24 -19.58 54.69
N ASN A 6 14.22 -19.17 53.42
CA ASN A 6 13.70 -17.88 52.94
C ASN A 6 13.97 -17.68 51.44
N VAL A 7 13.38 -18.53 50.59
CA VAL A 7 13.33 -18.26 49.14
C VAL A 7 11.88 -18.32 48.62
N SER A 8 10.95 -18.94 49.35
CA SER A 8 9.57 -19.10 48.85
C SER A 8 8.62 -17.93 49.13
N PHE A 9 8.97 -16.98 50.01
CA PHE A 9 8.10 -15.83 50.33
C PHE A 9 8.35 -14.60 49.43
N PHE A 10 9.57 -14.46 48.89
CA PHE A 10 9.90 -13.41 47.92
C PHE A 10 9.41 -13.73 46.50
N ILE A 11 9.29 -15.02 46.15
CA ILE A 11 8.78 -15.44 44.83
C ILE A 11 7.26 -15.26 44.75
N TYR A 12 6.52 -15.39 45.87
CA TYR A 12 5.07 -15.16 45.87
C TYR A 12 4.69 -13.67 45.80
N ILE A 13 5.54 -12.75 46.30
CA ILE A 13 5.30 -11.30 46.21
C ILE A 13 5.69 -10.73 44.83
N GLN A 14 6.68 -11.33 44.13
CA GLN A 14 6.98 -10.99 42.74
C GLN A 14 5.97 -11.55 41.74
N ILE A 15 5.32 -12.69 42.04
CA ILE A 15 4.29 -13.27 41.17
C ILE A 15 2.92 -12.61 41.40
N LEU A 16 2.61 -12.07 42.59
CA LEU A 16 1.38 -11.30 42.81
C LEU A 16 1.44 -9.84 42.28
N ILE A 17 2.64 -9.25 42.09
CA ILE A 17 2.80 -7.94 41.46
C ILE A 17 2.74 -8.03 39.91
N LEU A 18 2.88 -9.23 39.35
CA LEU A 18 2.71 -9.51 37.91
C LEU A 18 1.28 -9.90 37.49
N LEU A 19 0.34 -9.97 38.44
CA LEU A 19 -1.07 -10.31 38.18
C LEU A 19 -2.06 -9.14 38.37
N PHE A 20 -1.57 -7.91 38.53
CA PHE A 20 -2.39 -6.70 38.67
C PHE A 20 -2.07 -5.56 37.69
N PHE A 21 -1.57 -5.90 36.50
CA PHE A 21 -1.56 -5.00 35.34
C PHE A 21 -2.29 -5.62 34.15
N TYR A 22 -3.58 -5.92 34.31
CA TYR A 22 -4.51 -5.79 33.19
C TYR A 22 -4.88 -4.30 33.07
N THR A 23 -3.92 -3.51 32.59
CA THR A 23 -4.18 -2.13 32.18
C THR A 23 -3.54 -1.97 30.82
N CYS A 24 -4.42 -1.86 29.81
CA CYS A 24 -4.20 -1.20 28.52
C CYS A 24 -2.77 -1.33 27.94
N GLU A 25 -2.57 -2.22 26.96
CA GLU A 25 -1.39 -2.14 26.11
C GLU A 25 -1.38 -0.77 25.40
N VAL A 26 -0.64 0.19 25.97
CA VAL A 26 -0.34 1.47 25.34
C VAL A 26 0.71 1.16 24.26
N PHE A 27 0.24 0.83 23.06
CA PHE A 27 1.12 0.81 21.89
C PHE A 27 1.65 2.23 21.66
N PRO A 28 2.94 2.42 21.33
CA PRO A 28 3.42 3.72 20.91
C PRO A 28 2.58 4.18 19.71
N GLN A 29 2.07 5.42 19.76
CA GLN A 29 1.15 5.95 18.74
C GLN A 29 1.72 5.70 17.35
N SER A 30 0.97 5.02 16.48
CA SER A 30 1.43 4.77 15.11
C SER A 30 1.47 6.09 14.33
N GLY A 31 2.54 6.31 13.54
CA GLY A 31 2.63 7.42 12.57
C GLY A 31 1.74 7.22 11.34
N TRP A 32 0.85 6.23 11.42
CA TRP A 32 -0.04 5.77 10.38
C TRP A 32 -1.48 5.85 10.85
N ILE A 33 -2.32 6.45 10.01
CA ILE A 33 -3.77 6.44 10.12
C ILE A 33 -4.27 5.16 9.49
N HIS A 34 -5.09 4.40 10.23
CA HIS A 34 -5.68 3.15 9.77
C HIS A 34 -7.05 3.42 9.15
N GLN A 35 -7.25 2.92 7.95
CA GLN A 35 -8.53 2.85 7.26
C GLN A 35 -8.80 1.41 6.83
N PHE A 36 -10.07 1.06 6.66
CA PHE A 36 -10.50 -0.25 6.20
C PHE A 36 -11.52 -0.08 5.08
N ILE A 37 -11.21 -0.59 3.89
CA ILE A 37 -12.12 -0.53 2.75
C ILE A 37 -13.23 -1.58 2.90
N ASN A 38 -12.85 -2.82 3.23
CA ASN A 38 -13.75 -3.96 3.43
C ASN A 38 -12.95 -5.12 4.09
N ASN A 39 -13.44 -6.37 3.98
CA ASN A 39 -12.80 -7.55 4.56
C ASN A 39 -11.94 -8.38 3.58
N SER A 40 -11.80 -7.98 2.30
CA SER A 40 -10.96 -8.69 1.32
C SER A 40 -9.51 -8.20 1.38
N ASN A 41 -8.53 -9.08 1.17
CA ASN A 41 -7.13 -8.66 1.24
C ASN A 41 -6.77 -7.77 0.04
N CYS A 42 -6.11 -6.66 0.31
CA CYS A 42 -5.51 -5.83 -0.72
C CYS A 42 -4.26 -6.52 -1.27
N VAL A 43 -4.15 -6.57 -2.60
CA VAL A 43 -3.07 -7.25 -3.32
C VAL A 43 -2.07 -6.22 -3.84
N THR A 44 -2.55 -5.20 -4.55
CA THR A 44 -1.70 -4.12 -5.07
C THR A 44 -2.19 -2.75 -4.67
N LEU A 45 -1.24 -1.81 -4.68
CA LEU A 45 -1.46 -0.38 -4.53
C LEU A 45 -0.57 0.33 -5.55
N ASN A 46 -1.16 1.22 -6.34
CA ASN A 46 -0.41 2.04 -7.29
C ASN A 46 -1.03 3.43 -7.43
N PHE A 47 -0.21 4.47 -7.34
CA PHE A 47 -0.57 5.86 -7.60
C PHE A 47 0.06 6.34 -8.91
N PRO A 48 -0.65 6.27 -10.05
CA PRO A 48 -0.12 6.78 -11.32
C PRO A 48 -0.04 8.31 -11.36
N GLN A 49 -0.75 9.01 -10.46
CA GLN A 49 -0.66 10.46 -10.27
C GLN A 49 -0.80 10.82 -8.79
N LYS A 50 -0.37 12.02 -8.41
CA LYS A 50 -0.40 12.51 -7.02
C LYS A 50 -1.74 12.27 -6.33
N ASP A 51 -2.86 12.55 -7.00
CA ASP A 51 -4.19 12.50 -6.37
C ASP A 51 -4.96 11.23 -6.72
N THR A 52 -4.51 10.48 -7.73
CA THR A 52 -5.22 9.31 -8.24
C THR A 52 -4.46 8.03 -7.93
N GLY A 53 -5.12 7.12 -7.22
CA GLY A 53 -4.55 5.83 -6.84
C GLY A 53 -5.55 4.70 -7.00
N TYR A 54 -5.02 3.48 -7.12
CA TYR A 54 -5.78 2.27 -7.34
C TYR A 54 -5.36 1.17 -6.37
N ILE A 55 -6.35 0.47 -5.82
CA ILE A 55 -6.16 -0.73 -4.99
C ILE A 55 -6.87 -1.88 -5.65
N SER A 56 -6.16 -2.99 -5.87
CA SER A 56 -6.78 -4.27 -6.22
C SER A 56 -6.86 -5.16 -4.99
N GLN A 57 -7.91 -5.97 -4.92
CA GLN A 57 -8.08 -6.98 -3.88
C GLN A 57 -8.29 -8.36 -4.50
N HIS A 58 -8.16 -9.42 -3.68
CA HIS A 58 -8.56 -10.75 -4.11
C HIS A 58 -10.04 -10.76 -4.54
N ARG A 59 -10.37 -11.64 -5.49
CA ARG A 59 -11.73 -11.85 -6.04
C ARG A 59 -12.28 -10.70 -6.88
N GLY A 60 -11.43 -9.85 -7.46
CA GLY A 60 -11.87 -8.95 -8.54
C GLY A 60 -12.27 -7.53 -8.13
N SER A 61 -12.16 -7.16 -6.85
CA SER A 61 -12.52 -5.81 -6.41
C SER A 61 -11.41 -4.80 -6.72
N LEU A 62 -11.78 -3.68 -7.34
CA LEU A 62 -10.90 -2.58 -7.69
C LEU A 62 -11.43 -1.29 -7.09
N PHE A 63 -10.59 -0.58 -6.35
CA PHE A 63 -10.94 0.70 -5.77
C PHE A 63 -10.09 1.81 -6.35
N LYS A 64 -10.68 3.00 -6.48
CA LYS A 64 -10.02 4.22 -6.94
C LYS A 64 -10.18 5.34 -5.92
N THR A 65 -9.08 6.04 -5.67
CA THR A 65 -9.09 7.34 -4.99
C THR A 65 -8.80 8.45 -6.01
N THR A 66 -9.36 9.63 -5.78
CA THR A 66 -9.02 10.89 -6.47
C THR A 66 -8.69 12.00 -5.47
N ASP A 67 -8.49 11.65 -4.20
CA ASP A 67 -8.30 12.56 -3.08
C ASP A 67 -7.12 12.12 -2.20
N ARG A 68 -6.07 11.55 -2.80
CA ARG A 68 -4.87 11.08 -2.08
C ARG A 68 -5.21 10.03 -1.02
N GLY A 69 -6.03 9.06 -1.38
CA GLY A 69 -6.36 7.92 -0.54
C GLY A 69 -7.21 8.25 0.68
N TYR A 70 -7.81 9.45 0.77
CA TYR A 70 -8.75 9.76 1.84
C TYR A 70 -10.04 8.95 1.70
N THR A 71 -10.51 8.79 0.47
CA THR A 71 -11.66 7.94 0.14
C THR A 71 -11.33 7.00 -1.02
N TRP A 72 -11.96 5.82 -0.99
CA TRP A 72 -11.79 4.76 -1.96
C TRP A 72 -13.15 4.36 -2.51
N ASN A 73 -13.37 4.63 -3.80
CA ASN A 73 -14.62 4.30 -4.50
C ASN A 73 -14.45 2.97 -5.23
N ASP A 74 -15.41 2.07 -5.05
CA ASP A 74 -15.44 0.80 -5.79
C ASP A 74 -15.73 1.08 -7.27
N LEU A 75 -14.87 0.57 -8.15
CA LEU A 75 -15.04 0.65 -9.60
C LEU A 75 -15.78 -0.57 -10.17
N ASN A 76 -15.84 -1.68 -9.42
CA ASN A 76 -16.40 -2.98 -9.79
C ASN A 76 -16.42 -3.26 -11.31
N PRO A 77 -15.26 -3.56 -11.92
CA PRO A 77 -15.19 -3.90 -13.34
C PRO A 77 -15.96 -5.19 -13.70
N GLY A 78 -16.52 -5.92 -12.73
CA GLY A 78 -17.29 -7.14 -12.96
C GLY A 78 -16.42 -8.28 -13.52
N ILE A 79 -15.20 -8.43 -12.99
CA ILE A 79 -14.23 -9.44 -13.45
C ILE A 79 -13.67 -10.21 -12.28
N SER A 80 -13.38 -11.50 -12.49
CA SER A 80 -12.55 -12.27 -11.58
C SER A 80 -11.09 -12.06 -11.97
N PHE A 81 -10.31 -11.36 -11.13
CA PHE A 81 -8.89 -11.14 -11.41
C PHE A 81 -8.11 -12.44 -11.42
N ILE A 82 -7.16 -12.52 -12.34
CA ILE A 82 -6.17 -13.60 -12.41
C ILE A 82 -4.77 -13.12 -12.02
N GLY A 83 -4.60 -11.84 -11.71
CA GLY A 83 -3.34 -11.22 -11.36
C GLY A 83 -3.49 -9.82 -10.74
N PRO A 84 -2.38 -9.13 -10.47
CA PRO A 84 -2.39 -7.77 -9.96
C PRO A 84 -2.95 -6.77 -10.98
N ALA A 85 -3.75 -5.80 -10.52
CA ALA A 85 -4.07 -4.63 -11.34
C ALA A 85 -2.98 -3.57 -11.18
N ARG A 86 -2.49 -3.04 -12.32
CA ARG A 86 -1.59 -1.89 -12.38
C ARG A 86 -2.07 -0.92 -13.44
N PHE A 87 -2.16 0.35 -13.07
CA PHE A 87 -2.54 1.45 -13.97
C PHE A 87 -1.29 2.19 -14.43
N THR A 88 -1.14 2.39 -15.74
CA THR A 88 0.01 3.13 -16.29
C THR A 88 -0.18 4.63 -16.10
N THR A 89 -1.41 5.11 -16.22
CA THR A 89 -1.77 6.51 -15.98
C THR A 89 -3.04 6.58 -15.14
N ALA A 90 -3.45 7.79 -14.72
CA ALA A 90 -4.73 7.98 -14.05
C ALA A 90 -5.96 7.66 -14.95
N LEU A 91 -5.75 7.42 -16.24
CA LEU A 91 -6.81 7.15 -17.22
C LEU A 91 -6.69 5.75 -17.85
N LEU A 92 -5.48 5.30 -18.12
CA LEU A 92 -5.22 4.04 -18.80
C LEU A 92 -4.92 2.94 -17.78
N GLY A 93 -5.74 1.90 -17.79
CA GLY A 93 -5.49 0.68 -17.03
C GLY A 93 -6.08 -0.53 -17.73
N ILE A 94 -5.33 -1.63 -17.74
CA ILE A 94 -5.87 -2.94 -18.04
C ILE A 94 -5.97 -3.73 -16.75
N VAL A 95 -6.98 -4.58 -16.68
CA VAL A 95 -7.08 -5.56 -15.62
C VAL A 95 -7.24 -6.93 -16.26
N LEU A 96 -6.26 -7.79 -16.00
CA LEU A 96 -6.25 -9.15 -16.49
C LEU A 96 -7.17 -10.01 -15.63
N GLY A 97 -8.13 -10.65 -16.29
CA GLY A 97 -9.22 -11.40 -15.67
C GLY A 97 -9.95 -12.28 -16.68
N LEU A 98 -11.04 -12.90 -16.23
CA LEU A 98 -11.99 -13.60 -17.09
C LEU A 98 -13.34 -12.86 -17.10
N PRO A 99 -13.65 -12.06 -18.14
CA PRO A 99 -12.76 -11.61 -19.22
C PRO A 99 -11.78 -10.53 -18.76
N SER A 100 -10.76 -10.23 -19.58
CA SER A 100 -9.86 -9.11 -19.33
C SER A 100 -10.50 -7.80 -19.79
N LYS A 101 -10.29 -6.71 -19.06
CA LYS A 101 -10.92 -5.42 -19.34
C LYS A 101 -9.91 -4.28 -19.37
N LEU A 102 -10.11 -3.36 -20.30
CA LEU A 102 -9.33 -2.14 -20.48
C LEU A 102 -10.20 -0.91 -20.18
N THR A 103 -9.61 0.07 -19.53
CA THR A 103 -10.17 1.41 -19.40
C THR A 103 -9.18 2.44 -19.92
N THR A 104 -9.69 3.46 -20.62
CA THR A 104 -8.93 4.62 -21.11
C THR A 104 -9.41 5.92 -20.46
N ASN A 105 -10.36 5.85 -19.53
CA ASN A 105 -10.96 6.97 -18.82
C ASN A 105 -10.94 6.78 -17.29
N GLY A 106 -10.00 5.98 -16.80
CA GLY A 106 -9.71 5.84 -15.38
C GLY A 106 -10.75 5.03 -14.62
N GLY A 107 -11.39 4.07 -15.29
CA GLY A 107 -12.37 3.14 -14.73
C GLY A 107 -13.82 3.61 -14.79
N VAL A 108 -14.12 4.70 -15.52
CA VAL A 108 -15.50 5.17 -15.74
C VAL A 108 -16.25 4.21 -16.67
N SER A 109 -15.56 3.71 -17.70
CA SER A 109 -16.05 2.62 -18.55
C SER A 109 -14.95 1.60 -18.81
N TRP A 110 -15.39 0.38 -19.12
CA TRP A 110 -14.55 -0.78 -19.34
C TRP A 110 -14.93 -1.47 -20.64
N ASN A 111 -13.93 -1.69 -21.49
CA ASN A 111 -14.08 -2.48 -22.71
C ASN A 111 -13.46 -3.85 -22.47
N GLU A 112 -14.16 -4.90 -22.88
CA GLU A 112 -13.58 -6.25 -22.88
C GLU A 112 -12.49 -6.32 -23.95
N VAL A 113 -11.34 -6.84 -23.55
CA VAL A 113 -10.15 -6.91 -24.41
C VAL A 113 -9.60 -8.31 -24.53
N SER A 114 -10.16 -9.36 -23.93
CA SER A 114 -9.71 -10.71 -24.30
C SER A 114 -10.72 -11.80 -23.98
N ASN A 115 -10.85 -12.74 -24.92
CA ASN A 115 -11.50 -14.05 -24.71
C ASN A 115 -10.49 -15.20 -24.63
N ASN A 116 -9.21 -14.96 -24.96
CA ASN A 116 -8.18 -15.98 -25.17
C ASN A 116 -6.80 -15.48 -24.70
N LEU A 117 -6.58 -15.29 -23.38
CA LEU A 117 -5.17 -15.23 -22.95
C LEU A 117 -4.60 -16.66 -23.08
N PRO A 118 -3.45 -16.86 -23.74
CA PRO A 118 -2.83 -18.17 -23.79
C PRO A 118 -2.49 -18.64 -22.37
N GLY A 119 -2.89 -19.86 -21.99
CA GLY A 119 -2.38 -20.51 -20.79
C GLY A 119 -3.03 -20.14 -19.44
N ILE A 120 -4.22 -19.52 -19.38
CA ILE A 120 -4.91 -19.16 -18.11
C ILE A 120 -5.27 -20.37 -17.22
N GLY A 121 -5.02 -21.62 -17.65
CA GLY A 121 -5.11 -22.77 -16.76
C GLY A 121 -3.92 -22.90 -15.79
N ASN A 122 -2.71 -22.51 -16.22
CA ASN A 122 -1.46 -22.86 -15.55
C ASN A 122 -0.51 -21.68 -15.31
N VAL A 123 -0.77 -20.48 -15.86
CA VAL A 123 0.10 -19.32 -15.65
C VAL A 123 -0.39 -18.46 -14.49
N HIS A 124 0.44 -18.32 -13.46
CA HIS A 124 0.24 -17.37 -12.37
C HIS A 124 0.90 -16.03 -12.71
N ILE A 125 0.09 -15.00 -12.97
CA ILE A 125 0.57 -13.66 -13.30
C ILE A 125 1.01 -12.94 -12.02
N THR A 126 2.25 -12.48 -12.01
CA THR A 126 2.90 -11.86 -10.84
C THR A 126 3.02 -10.34 -10.95
N ASP A 127 3.16 -9.80 -12.17
CA ASP A 127 3.11 -8.36 -12.44
C ASP A 127 2.79 -8.08 -13.92
N GLN A 128 2.39 -6.84 -14.20
CA GLN A 128 2.09 -6.34 -15.53
C GLN A 128 2.53 -4.89 -15.69
N GLN A 129 2.87 -4.47 -16.91
CA GLN A 129 3.07 -3.06 -17.23
C GLN A 129 2.69 -2.77 -18.67
N PHE A 130 1.94 -1.68 -18.87
CA PHE A 130 1.72 -1.08 -20.18
C PHE A 130 2.63 0.13 -20.33
N ILE A 131 3.31 0.22 -21.47
CA ILE A 131 4.17 1.37 -21.80
C ILE A 131 3.36 2.48 -22.49
N ASP A 132 2.28 2.11 -23.17
CA ASP A 132 1.32 2.99 -23.82
C ASP A 132 -0.05 2.29 -23.87
N SER A 133 -1.04 2.86 -24.58
CA SER A 133 -2.40 2.29 -24.67
C SER A 133 -2.51 0.98 -25.45
N ASN A 134 -1.51 0.65 -26.26
CA ASN A 134 -1.51 -0.48 -27.19
C ASN A 134 -0.51 -1.56 -26.76
N THR A 135 0.66 -1.17 -26.27
CA THR A 135 1.76 -2.09 -25.96
C THR A 135 1.84 -2.36 -24.46
N GLY A 136 1.78 -3.64 -24.11
CA GLY A 136 1.84 -4.08 -22.73
C GLY A 136 2.52 -5.43 -22.56
N TYR A 137 2.95 -5.69 -21.33
CA TYR A 137 3.65 -6.90 -20.94
C TYR A 137 3.06 -7.43 -19.64
N TYR A 138 3.02 -8.74 -19.49
CA TYR A 138 2.86 -9.37 -18.18
C TYR A 138 3.93 -10.43 -17.98
N VAL A 139 4.26 -10.65 -16.72
CA VAL A 139 5.18 -11.69 -16.28
C VAL A 139 4.48 -12.65 -15.35
N GLY A 140 4.97 -13.88 -15.32
CA GLY A 140 4.38 -14.89 -14.46
C GLY A 140 5.16 -16.18 -14.45
N ILE A 141 4.54 -17.16 -13.81
CA ILE A 141 5.04 -18.50 -13.60
C ILE A 141 4.10 -19.47 -14.30
N ASP A 142 4.57 -20.20 -15.30
CA ASP A 142 3.82 -21.27 -15.96
C ASP A 142 4.09 -22.60 -15.26
N PHE A 143 3.04 -23.20 -14.69
CA PHE A 143 3.04 -24.52 -14.04
C PHE A 143 2.77 -25.65 -15.05
N TYR A 144 3.29 -25.53 -16.27
CA TYR A 144 3.10 -26.49 -17.35
C TYR A 144 3.23 -27.94 -16.83
N PRO A 145 2.36 -28.88 -17.24
CA PRO A 145 2.46 -30.28 -16.85
C PRO A 145 3.66 -30.92 -17.57
N ASP A 146 4.86 -30.58 -17.14
CA ASP A 146 6.07 -31.32 -17.48
C ASP A 146 6.00 -32.69 -16.76
N PRO A 147 6.33 -33.81 -17.44
CA PRO A 147 6.50 -35.11 -16.78
C PRO A 147 7.53 -35.09 -15.63
N VAL A 148 8.31 -34.03 -15.46
CA VAL A 148 9.24 -33.85 -14.33
C VAL A 148 8.65 -32.89 -13.27
N PRO A 149 8.35 -33.37 -12.03
CA PRO A 149 7.55 -32.64 -11.04
C PRO A 149 8.25 -31.47 -10.32
N CYS A 150 9.26 -30.82 -10.91
CA CYS A 150 10.00 -29.73 -10.27
C CYS A 150 10.18 -28.44 -11.10
N CYS A 151 9.81 -28.42 -12.39
CA CYS A 151 10.07 -27.28 -13.27
C CYS A 151 8.83 -26.39 -13.43
N TYR A 152 8.91 -25.18 -12.92
CA TYR A 152 8.09 -24.05 -13.35
C TYR A 152 8.88 -23.21 -14.35
N ASP A 153 8.21 -22.62 -15.34
CA ASP A 153 8.84 -21.71 -16.31
C ASP A 153 8.50 -20.26 -15.97
N GLY A 154 9.51 -19.38 -16.01
CA GLY A 154 9.30 -17.95 -16.05
C GLY A 154 8.86 -17.53 -17.44
N VAL A 155 7.75 -16.81 -17.55
CA VAL A 155 7.18 -16.39 -18.84
C VAL A 155 6.95 -14.90 -18.93
N ILE A 156 7.20 -14.32 -20.11
CA ILE A 156 6.82 -12.95 -20.46
C ILE A 156 5.95 -12.99 -21.69
N TYR A 157 4.79 -12.38 -21.59
CA TYR A 157 3.89 -12.18 -22.73
C TYR A 157 3.82 -10.71 -23.10
N LYS A 158 3.63 -10.45 -24.39
CA LYS A 158 3.50 -9.10 -24.96
C LYS A 158 2.20 -8.97 -25.74
N THR A 159 1.54 -7.84 -25.59
CA THR A 159 0.48 -7.36 -26.48
C THR A 159 0.94 -6.08 -27.18
N THR A 160 0.43 -5.86 -28.38
CA THR A 160 0.59 -4.61 -29.17
C THR A 160 -0.75 -4.07 -29.66
N ASP A 161 -1.84 -4.62 -29.15
CA ASP A 161 -3.22 -4.36 -29.56
C ASP A 161 -4.13 -4.18 -28.34
N SER A 162 -3.62 -3.49 -27.32
CA SER A 162 -4.35 -3.09 -26.10
C SER A 162 -4.86 -4.29 -25.28
N GLY A 163 -4.18 -5.42 -25.36
CA GLY A 163 -4.50 -6.64 -24.64
C GLY A 163 -5.44 -7.60 -25.37
N LEU A 164 -5.81 -7.29 -26.63
CA LEU A 164 -6.62 -8.16 -27.51
C LEU A 164 -5.96 -9.51 -27.74
N ASN A 165 -4.67 -9.50 -28.09
CA ASN A 165 -3.87 -10.69 -28.27
C ASN A 165 -2.58 -10.59 -27.45
N TRP A 166 -2.21 -11.71 -26.83
CA TRP A 166 -0.98 -11.85 -26.05
C TRP A 166 -0.11 -12.94 -26.65
N ASN A 167 1.14 -12.59 -26.96
CA ASN A 167 2.12 -13.50 -27.53
C ASN A 167 3.22 -13.80 -26.52
N LEU A 168 3.59 -15.07 -26.37
CA LEU A 168 4.73 -15.47 -25.55
C LEU A 168 6.02 -14.97 -26.22
N VAL A 169 6.76 -14.11 -25.54
CA VAL A 169 8.02 -13.53 -26.05
C VAL A 169 9.25 -13.96 -25.27
N TYR A 170 9.05 -14.61 -24.11
CA TYR A 170 10.11 -15.18 -23.30
C TYR A 170 9.60 -16.39 -22.53
N ARG A 171 10.40 -17.45 -22.49
CA ARG A 171 10.21 -18.61 -21.64
C ARG A 171 11.56 -19.15 -21.23
N HIS A 172 11.74 -19.39 -19.94
CA HIS A 172 12.93 -20.05 -19.43
C HIS A 172 12.60 -20.89 -18.19
N GLY A 173 13.18 -22.09 -18.12
CA GLY A 173 12.91 -23.04 -17.05
C GLY A 173 13.55 -22.66 -15.72
N ALA A 174 12.92 -23.09 -14.62
CA ALA A 174 13.33 -22.83 -13.24
C ALA A 174 13.39 -21.34 -12.86
N GLU A 175 12.64 -20.49 -13.55
CA GLU A 175 12.51 -19.07 -13.26
C GLU A 175 11.17 -18.73 -12.60
N GLN A 176 11.19 -17.71 -11.74
CA GLN A 176 9.99 -17.18 -11.11
C GLN A 176 9.98 -15.66 -11.28
N LEU A 177 9.59 -15.21 -12.46
CA LEU A 177 9.48 -13.77 -12.74
C LEU A 177 8.45 -13.13 -11.80
N GLN A 178 8.86 -12.04 -11.13
CA GLN A 178 8.07 -11.38 -10.08
C GLN A 178 7.54 -10.02 -10.49
N GLU A 179 8.39 -9.18 -11.08
CA GLU A 179 8.07 -7.80 -11.43
C GLU A 179 8.67 -7.44 -12.78
N ILE A 180 8.04 -6.52 -13.51
CA ILE A 180 8.52 -6.02 -14.80
C ILE A 180 8.50 -4.49 -14.86
N TYR A 181 9.56 -3.96 -15.45
CA TYR A 181 9.78 -2.53 -15.62
C TYR A 181 10.23 -2.24 -17.06
N PHE A 182 9.57 -1.30 -17.69
CA PHE A 182 9.98 -0.68 -18.94
C PHE A 182 10.17 0.82 -18.72
N LYS A 183 11.29 1.35 -19.20
CA LYS A 183 11.53 2.81 -19.26
C LYS A 183 11.01 3.44 -20.55
N ASP A 184 10.99 2.65 -21.62
CA ASP A 184 10.58 3.04 -22.97
C ASP A 184 10.17 1.79 -23.75
N GLU A 185 9.80 1.95 -25.02
CA GLU A 185 9.32 0.86 -25.89
C GLU A 185 10.34 -0.24 -26.17
N ASN A 186 11.63 0.06 -26.01
CA ASN A 186 12.73 -0.83 -26.36
C ASN A 186 13.33 -1.50 -25.13
N ASN A 187 13.39 -0.80 -24.01
CA ASN A 187 14.19 -1.20 -22.86
C ASN A 187 13.32 -1.65 -21.69
N GLY A 188 13.40 -2.94 -21.37
CA GLY A 188 12.68 -3.59 -20.29
C GLY A 188 13.58 -4.46 -19.42
N ILE A 189 13.25 -4.56 -18.13
CA ILE A 189 13.91 -5.43 -17.15
C ILE A 189 12.82 -6.14 -16.35
N ALA A 190 12.91 -7.46 -16.28
CA ALA A 190 12.12 -8.31 -15.41
C ALA A 190 12.98 -8.88 -14.28
N LEU A 191 12.41 -8.92 -13.08
CA LEU A 191 13.03 -9.49 -11.89
C LEU A 191 12.73 -10.99 -11.81
N ASP A 192 13.77 -11.82 -11.82
CA ASP A 192 13.70 -13.24 -11.51
C ASP A 192 14.13 -13.52 -10.05
N HIS A 193 13.91 -14.77 -9.61
CA HIS A 193 14.43 -15.33 -8.39
C HIS A 193 15.96 -15.38 -8.32
N ILE A 194 16.74 -15.41 -9.40
CA ILE A 194 18.22 -15.37 -9.26
C ILE A 194 18.92 -14.49 -10.28
N ALA A 195 18.16 -13.74 -11.07
CA ALA A 195 18.70 -12.90 -12.12
C ALA A 195 17.85 -11.65 -12.38
N LEU A 196 18.39 -10.81 -13.26
CA LEU A 196 17.61 -9.83 -14.00
C LEU A 196 17.57 -10.27 -15.46
N VAL A 197 16.37 -10.28 -16.03
CA VAL A 197 16.15 -10.57 -17.44
C VAL A 197 15.90 -9.25 -18.14
N SER A 198 16.64 -8.94 -19.21
CA SER A 198 16.60 -7.61 -19.83
C SER A 198 16.38 -7.67 -21.33
N THR A 199 15.76 -6.64 -21.88
CA THR A 199 15.60 -6.43 -23.33
C THR A 199 15.98 -5.01 -23.69
N THR A 200 16.48 -4.83 -24.91
CA THR A 200 16.84 -3.53 -25.51
C THR A 200 16.16 -3.33 -26.87
N ASN A 201 15.23 -4.22 -27.24
CA ASN A 201 14.52 -4.23 -28.51
C ASN A 201 13.02 -4.56 -28.34
N GLY A 202 12.43 -4.15 -27.22
CA GLY A 202 11.00 -4.28 -26.96
C GLY A 202 10.55 -5.73 -26.82
N GLY A 203 11.41 -6.58 -26.28
CA GLY A 203 11.11 -7.99 -26.04
C GLY A 203 11.16 -8.87 -27.28
N LEU A 204 11.76 -8.43 -28.40
CA LEU A 204 12.08 -9.33 -29.51
C LEU A 204 13.13 -10.37 -29.09
N ASN A 205 14.07 -9.96 -28.25
CA ASN A 205 14.99 -10.85 -27.56
C ASN A 205 15.14 -10.41 -26.09
N TRP A 206 15.37 -11.40 -25.23
CA TRP A 206 15.63 -11.20 -23.81
C TRP A 206 16.95 -11.86 -23.43
N VAL A 207 17.74 -11.13 -22.66
CA VAL A 207 19.05 -11.55 -22.16
C VAL A 207 18.90 -11.90 -20.69
N TYR A 208 19.11 -13.17 -20.36
CA TYR A 208 19.22 -13.65 -19.00
C TYR A 208 20.60 -13.35 -18.44
N ASN A 209 20.70 -12.36 -17.56
CA ASN A 209 21.96 -12.05 -16.90
C ASN A 209 22.08 -12.93 -15.67
N SER A 210 22.67 -14.12 -15.86
CA SER A 210 22.95 -15.04 -14.76
C SER A 210 23.88 -14.36 -13.76
N SER A 211 23.65 -14.60 -12.47
CA SER A 211 24.58 -14.26 -11.40
C SER A 211 24.80 -12.75 -11.06
N PRO A 212 23.76 -11.98 -10.73
CA PRO A 212 23.93 -10.78 -9.90
C PRO A 212 23.97 -11.11 -8.39
N PHE A 213 23.38 -12.24 -7.95
CA PHE A 213 23.18 -12.55 -6.53
C PHE A 213 24.09 -13.64 -5.93
N LEU A 214 25.13 -14.13 -6.61
CA LEU A 214 25.91 -15.30 -6.12
C LEU A 214 26.51 -15.13 -4.72
N ASN A 215 26.82 -13.89 -4.31
CA ASN A 215 27.32 -13.59 -2.97
C ASN A 215 26.21 -13.45 -1.91
N VAL A 216 24.95 -13.60 -2.31
CA VAL A 216 23.75 -13.22 -1.57
C VAL A 216 22.65 -14.28 -1.81
N ARG A 217 22.65 -15.32 -0.98
CA ARG A 217 21.79 -16.54 -1.10
C ARG A 217 20.30 -16.28 -1.41
N PRO A 218 19.60 -17.22 -2.07
CA PRO A 218 18.34 -16.97 -2.77
C PRO A 218 17.24 -16.33 -1.91
N PHE A 219 16.68 -15.24 -2.45
CA PHE A 219 15.49 -14.53 -1.97
C PHE A 219 14.22 -15.05 -2.64
N PHE A 220 13.21 -15.46 -1.89
CA PHE A 220 11.86 -15.65 -2.45
C PHE A 220 11.00 -14.39 -2.25
N ASN A 221 9.85 -14.29 -2.95
CA ASN A 221 8.86 -13.20 -2.80
C ASN A 221 9.47 -11.80 -2.92
N ARG A 222 9.95 -11.46 -4.12
CA ARG A 222 10.78 -10.27 -4.33
C ARG A 222 9.97 -9.11 -4.87
N SER A 223 10.27 -7.93 -4.34
CA SER A 223 9.94 -6.67 -4.97
C SER A 223 11.23 -5.90 -5.24
N MET A 224 11.31 -5.23 -6.38
CA MET A 224 12.43 -4.42 -6.79
C MET A 224 11.96 -2.97 -6.95
N THR A 225 12.83 -2.02 -6.66
CA THR A 225 12.60 -0.62 -7.04
C THR A 225 12.80 -0.44 -8.55
N ASP A 226 12.39 0.69 -9.13
CA ASP A 226 12.62 0.96 -10.55
C ASP A 226 14.11 0.71 -10.94
N PRO A 227 14.41 -0.30 -11.78
CA PRO A 227 15.77 -0.73 -12.08
C PRO A 227 16.51 0.24 -13.01
N PHE A 228 15.83 1.27 -13.52
CA PHE A 228 16.43 2.32 -14.34
C PHE A 228 16.90 3.51 -13.52
N LYS A 229 16.78 3.47 -12.18
CA LYS A 229 17.33 4.46 -11.26
C LYS A 229 18.80 4.16 -10.92
N ASP A 230 19.51 5.16 -10.41
CA ASP A 230 20.94 5.03 -10.05
C ASP A 230 21.19 3.97 -8.99
N THR A 231 20.23 3.78 -8.09
CA THR A 231 20.28 2.78 -7.04
C THR A 231 19.08 1.87 -7.13
N ILE A 232 19.33 0.57 -7.09
CA ILE A 232 18.30 -0.47 -7.16
C ILE A 232 18.29 -1.20 -5.82
N TYR A 233 17.10 -1.39 -5.26
CA TYR A 233 16.89 -2.21 -4.09
C TYR A 233 16.01 -3.40 -4.43
N ILE A 234 16.32 -4.56 -3.86
CA ILE A 234 15.46 -5.75 -3.91
C ILE A 234 15.20 -6.17 -2.47
N ALA A 235 13.93 -6.33 -2.12
CA ALA A 235 13.50 -6.84 -0.83
C ALA A 235 12.82 -8.21 -0.99
N GLY A 236 13.11 -9.13 -0.08
CA GLY A 236 12.50 -10.47 -0.07
C GLY A 236 12.91 -11.27 1.16
N ILE A 237 12.94 -12.60 1.04
CA ILE A 237 13.29 -13.53 2.12
C ILE A 237 14.58 -14.30 1.82
N LYS A 238 15.66 -14.05 2.56
CA LYS A 238 16.88 -14.85 2.47
C LYS A 238 16.65 -16.23 3.12
N THR A 239 16.82 -17.27 2.32
CA THR A 239 16.71 -18.67 2.77
C THR A 239 18.07 -19.30 3.09
N GLY A 240 18.14 -20.20 4.07
CA GLY A 240 19.38 -20.90 4.44
C GLY A 240 19.24 -21.86 5.65
N PHE A 241 20.30 -22.64 5.92
CA PHE A 241 20.37 -23.76 6.90
C PHE A 241 20.10 -23.42 8.39
N GLY A 242 19.65 -22.21 8.72
CA GLY A 242 19.37 -21.78 10.10
C GLY A 242 17.93 -21.32 10.30
N ALA A 243 17.52 -20.28 9.55
CA ALA A 243 16.14 -19.78 9.49
C ALA A 243 15.99 -18.81 8.30
N ASP A 244 14.77 -18.74 7.78
CA ASP A 244 14.38 -17.74 6.78
C ASP A 244 14.30 -16.35 7.41
N THR A 245 14.92 -15.34 6.80
CA THR A 245 14.89 -13.95 7.31
C THR A 245 14.62 -12.94 6.20
N GLY A 246 13.95 -11.83 6.55
CA GLY A 246 13.72 -10.73 5.63
C GLY A 246 15.03 -10.02 5.33
N ALA A 247 15.29 -9.75 4.06
CA ALA A 247 16.52 -9.13 3.61
C ALA A 247 16.24 -8.08 2.53
N ILE A 248 17.03 -7.01 2.53
CA ILE A 248 17.08 -6.00 1.48
C ILE A 248 18.51 -5.95 0.96
N ILE A 249 18.66 -6.03 -0.36
CA ILE A 249 19.93 -5.84 -1.05
C ILE A 249 19.89 -4.60 -1.90
N LYS A 250 21.06 -4.01 -2.11
CA LYS A 250 21.25 -2.77 -2.84
C LYS A 250 22.33 -2.94 -3.89
N SER A 251 22.10 -2.35 -5.05
CA SER A 251 23.09 -2.15 -6.12
C SER A 251 23.19 -0.66 -6.45
N THR A 252 24.40 -0.18 -6.69
CA THR A 252 24.70 1.19 -7.16
C THR A 252 25.40 1.20 -8.53
N ASP A 253 25.46 0.05 -9.18
CA ASP A 253 26.16 -0.18 -10.45
C ASP A 253 25.23 -0.83 -11.49
N LYS A 254 23.94 -0.44 -11.46
CA LYS A 254 22.90 -0.90 -12.39
C LYS A 254 22.67 -2.42 -12.37
N GLY A 255 22.79 -3.02 -11.18
CA GLY A 255 22.52 -4.43 -10.97
C GLY A 255 23.69 -5.36 -11.28
N VAL A 256 24.89 -4.84 -11.54
CA VAL A 256 26.10 -5.65 -11.78
C VAL A 256 26.57 -6.33 -10.50
N SER A 257 26.56 -5.62 -9.37
CA SER A 257 26.91 -6.17 -8.05
C SER A 257 25.92 -5.74 -6.97
N TRP A 258 25.84 -6.57 -5.92
CA TRP A 258 24.83 -6.44 -4.87
C TRP A 258 25.43 -6.67 -3.49
N HIS A 259 24.95 -5.88 -2.53
CA HIS A 259 25.35 -5.99 -1.12
C HIS A 259 24.11 -5.99 -0.22
N TYR A 260 24.19 -6.64 0.94
CA TYR A 260 23.13 -6.55 1.94
C TYR A 260 23.07 -5.12 2.50
N SER A 261 21.89 -4.51 2.38
CA SER A 261 21.56 -3.22 2.98
C SER A 261 20.77 -3.40 4.29
N LEU A 262 19.97 -4.48 4.38
CA LEU A 262 19.31 -4.87 5.62
C LEU A 262 19.24 -6.40 5.72
N LEU A 263 19.47 -6.91 6.92
CA LEU A 263 19.17 -8.28 7.31
C LEU A 263 18.42 -8.25 8.64
N LEU A 264 17.20 -8.78 8.67
CA LEU A 264 16.42 -8.81 9.92
C LEU A 264 16.99 -9.87 10.88
N PRO A 265 16.98 -9.59 12.19
CA PRO A 265 17.44 -10.55 13.20
C PRO A 265 16.39 -11.64 13.52
N TYR A 266 15.23 -11.62 12.86
CA TYR A 266 14.11 -12.54 13.07
C TYR A 266 13.46 -12.93 11.74
N SER A 267 12.71 -14.03 11.76
CA SER A 267 12.00 -14.51 10.57
C SER A 267 10.87 -13.57 10.19
N SER A 268 10.95 -13.01 8.99
CA SER A 268 9.89 -12.22 8.36
C SER A 268 10.09 -12.20 6.84
N ARG A 269 9.09 -11.72 6.13
CA ARG A 269 9.08 -11.64 4.67
C ARG A 269 8.71 -10.23 4.24
N PHE A 270 9.55 -9.61 3.41
CA PHE A 270 9.15 -8.41 2.69
C PHE A 270 8.22 -8.80 1.54
N ARG A 271 7.26 -7.92 1.23
CA ARG A 271 6.28 -8.06 0.17
C ARG A 271 6.43 -7.01 -0.92
N LYS A 272 6.75 -5.78 -0.52
CA LYS A 272 6.92 -4.66 -1.45
C LYS A 272 7.99 -3.70 -0.95
N ILE A 273 8.80 -3.20 -1.86
CA ILE A 273 9.76 -2.11 -1.63
C ILE A 273 9.43 -0.93 -2.55
N PHE A 274 9.65 0.28 -2.07
CA PHE A 274 9.37 1.50 -2.80
C PHE A 274 10.47 2.53 -2.57
N LEU A 275 11.02 3.03 -3.68
CA LEU A 275 12.00 4.11 -3.70
C LEU A 275 11.28 5.44 -3.90
N ILE A 276 11.42 6.35 -2.95
CA ILE A 276 10.89 7.71 -3.08
C ILE A 276 11.92 8.59 -3.79
N ASP A 277 13.15 8.55 -3.30
CA ASP A 277 14.33 9.22 -3.84
C ASP A 277 15.59 8.44 -3.41
N ASN A 278 16.77 8.89 -3.81
CA ASN A 278 18.03 8.18 -3.57
C ASN A 278 18.35 7.95 -2.07
N SER A 279 17.72 8.70 -1.16
CA SER A 279 17.93 8.60 0.29
C SER A 279 16.77 7.93 1.01
N ASN A 280 15.54 8.04 0.50
CA ASN A 280 14.32 7.59 1.16
C ASN A 280 13.73 6.34 0.50
N VAL A 281 13.77 5.23 1.23
CA VAL A 281 13.25 3.93 0.77
C VAL A 281 12.39 3.31 1.86
N PHE A 282 11.28 2.70 1.47
CA PHE A 282 10.40 1.95 2.35
C PHE A 282 10.24 0.52 1.88
N ALA A 283 10.22 -0.43 2.81
CA ALA A 283 9.78 -1.79 2.53
C ALA A 283 8.75 -2.24 3.56
N VAL A 284 7.79 -3.03 3.09
CA VAL A 284 6.68 -3.54 3.91
C VAL A 284 6.60 -5.05 3.82
N GLY A 285 6.04 -5.70 4.84
CA GLY A 285 6.05 -7.15 4.93
C GLY A 285 5.03 -7.78 5.85
N ASP A 286 5.29 -9.05 6.16
CA ASP A 286 4.49 -9.85 7.08
C ASP A 286 4.48 -9.26 8.50
N THR A 287 3.42 -9.57 9.26
CA THR A 287 3.27 -9.18 10.67
C THR A 287 3.36 -7.66 10.91
N GLY A 288 2.82 -6.87 9.99
CA GLY A 288 2.80 -5.41 10.10
C GLY A 288 4.16 -4.74 9.93
N LEU A 289 5.17 -5.44 9.39
CA LEU A 289 6.52 -4.92 9.24
C LEU A 289 6.55 -3.74 8.26
N ILE A 290 7.07 -2.62 8.74
CA ILE A 290 7.44 -1.46 7.92
C ILE A 290 8.87 -1.10 8.29
N VAL A 291 9.75 -1.00 7.29
CA VAL A 291 11.11 -0.47 7.47
C VAL A 291 11.33 0.72 6.55
N LYS A 292 12.10 1.70 7.02
CA LYS A 292 12.44 2.92 6.30
C LYS A 292 13.92 3.22 6.43
N THR A 293 14.54 3.70 5.37
CA THR A 293 15.83 4.40 5.42
C THR A 293 15.66 5.84 4.96
N THR A 294 16.50 6.74 5.48
CA THR A 294 16.62 8.16 5.06
C THR A 294 18.04 8.52 4.62
N ASN A 295 18.92 7.52 4.51
CA ASN A 295 20.32 7.66 4.11
C ASN A 295 20.71 6.62 3.06
N GLY A 296 19.78 6.28 2.17
CA GLY A 296 20.04 5.40 1.04
C GLY A 296 20.44 3.98 1.46
N GLY A 297 19.87 3.47 2.54
CA GLY A 297 20.05 2.10 2.99
C GLY A 297 21.36 1.83 3.74
N GLU A 298 22.06 2.86 4.22
CA GLU A 298 23.14 2.68 5.20
C GLU A 298 22.58 2.21 6.55
N ASN A 299 21.43 2.77 6.96
CA ASN A 299 20.71 2.36 8.15
C ASN A 299 19.20 2.29 7.89
N TRP A 300 18.52 1.37 8.56
CA TRP A 300 17.08 1.16 8.46
C TRP A 300 16.41 1.23 9.83
N ALA A 301 15.33 1.99 9.91
CA ALA A 301 14.45 2.06 11.07
C ALA A 301 13.23 1.17 10.86
N VAL A 302 12.85 0.39 11.87
CA VAL A 302 11.54 -0.29 11.91
C VAL A 302 10.51 0.70 12.42
N LEU A 303 9.42 0.90 11.67
CA LEU A 303 8.34 1.81 12.04
C LEU A 303 7.19 1.01 12.65
N ASN A 304 6.61 1.52 13.74
CA ASN A 304 5.40 0.93 14.29
C ASN A 304 4.23 1.19 13.35
N SER A 305 3.73 0.14 12.70
CA SER A 305 2.54 0.23 11.85
C SER A 305 1.25 0.32 12.67
N GLY A 306 1.24 -0.14 13.92
CA GLY A 306 0.04 -0.26 14.75
C GLY A 306 -0.83 -1.48 14.42
N THR A 307 -0.32 -2.43 13.63
CA THR A 307 -1.05 -3.65 13.25
C THR A 307 -0.10 -4.84 13.17
N ARG A 308 -0.67 -6.06 13.20
CA ARG A 308 0.03 -7.31 12.89
C ARG A 308 -0.43 -7.93 11.56
N LYS A 309 -1.31 -7.25 10.81
CA LYS A 309 -1.76 -7.73 9.50
C LYS A 309 -0.61 -7.72 8.51
N ARG A 310 -0.62 -8.65 7.54
CA ARG A 310 0.34 -8.63 6.43
C ARG A 310 0.16 -7.36 5.62
N LEU A 311 1.26 -6.72 5.26
CA LEU A 311 1.29 -5.53 4.40
C LEU A 311 1.81 -5.97 3.02
N ASN A 312 0.98 -5.77 2.00
CA ASN A 312 1.17 -6.35 0.65
C ASN A 312 1.66 -5.32 -0.37
N GLY A 313 1.35 -4.03 -0.19
CA GLY A 313 1.74 -2.98 -1.12
C GLY A 313 2.10 -1.68 -0.41
N VAL A 314 2.99 -0.90 -1.00
CA VAL A 314 3.41 0.42 -0.51
C VAL A 314 3.59 1.35 -1.71
N SER A 315 3.15 2.60 -1.57
CA SER A 315 3.35 3.66 -2.56
C SER A 315 3.44 5.01 -1.87
N PHE A 316 4.33 5.87 -2.34
CA PHE A 316 4.47 7.23 -1.85
C PHE A 316 4.25 8.24 -2.96
N ILE A 317 3.65 9.37 -2.61
CA ILE A 317 3.50 10.53 -3.47
C ILE A 317 4.75 11.42 -3.36
N ASN A 318 5.29 11.51 -2.14
CA ASN A 318 6.48 12.27 -1.78
C ASN A 318 7.06 11.67 -0.48
N LYS A 319 8.15 12.24 0.05
CA LYS A 319 8.84 11.72 1.24
C LYS A 319 7.98 11.65 2.51
N ASP A 320 6.92 12.44 2.59
CA ASP A 320 6.08 12.59 3.78
C ASP A 320 4.72 11.88 3.62
N THR A 321 4.16 11.88 2.41
CA THR A 321 2.82 11.32 2.13
C THR A 321 2.91 9.96 1.46
N GLY A 322 2.43 8.93 2.15
CA GLY A 322 2.46 7.56 1.65
C GLY A 322 1.33 6.67 2.15
N PHE A 323 1.19 5.56 1.45
CA PHE A 323 0.11 4.61 1.62
C PHE A 323 0.68 3.20 1.66
N VAL A 324 0.14 2.38 2.55
CA VAL A 324 0.43 0.95 2.64
C VAL A 324 -0.89 0.19 2.66
N VAL A 325 -0.99 -0.92 1.95
CA VAL A 325 -2.18 -1.77 1.97
C VAL A 325 -1.86 -3.17 2.46
N GLY A 326 -2.86 -3.84 3.02
CA GLY A 326 -2.66 -5.16 3.60
C GLY A 326 -3.91 -6.04 3.64
N ASP A 327 -3.83 -7.07 4.46
CA ASP A 327 -4.91 -8.04 4.65
C ASP A 327 -6.18 -7.41 5.25
N SER A 328 -7.34 -8.02 4.97
CA SER A 328 -8.68 -7.56 5.36
C SER A 328 -8.90 -6.04 5.16
N GLY A 329 -8.68 -5.60 3.92
CA GLY A 329 -8.96 -4.26 3.43
C GLY A 329 -8.19 -3.13 4.11
N LEU A 330 -7.12 -3.44 4.84
CA LEU A 330 -6.34 -2.45 5.56
C LEU A 330 -5.67 -1.48 4.59
N VAL A 331 -5.81 -0.19 4.88
CA VAL A 331 -5.06 0.91 4.27
C VAL A 331 -4.44 1.73 5.40
N LEU A 332 -3.13 1.86 5.39
CA LEU A 332 -2.38 2.75 6.27
C LEU A 332 -1.99 4.00 5.50
N ILE A 333 -2.15 5.16 6.12
CA ILE A 333 -1.84 6.45 5.52
C ILE A 333 -0.90 7.22 6.44
N THR A 334 0.15 7.82 5.89
CA THR A 334 1.03 8.73 6.63
C THR A 334 1.18 10.05 5.90
N PHE A 335 1.35 11.13 6.67
CA PHE A 335 1.72 12.47 6.19
C PHE A 335 3.06 12.95 6.76
N THR A 336 3.77 12.07 7.48
CA THR A 336 5.05 12.35 8.16
C THR A 336 6.14 11.34 7.76
N GLY A 337 5.88 10.54 6.73
CA GLY A 337 6.74 9.44 6.33
C GLY A 337 6.86 8.37 7.42
N GLY A 338 5.79 8.14 8.19
CA GLY A 338 5.66 7.09 9.20
C GLY A 338 6.35 7.37 10.53
N LEU A 339 6.81 8.60 10.78
CA LEU A 339 7.48 8.99 12.02
C LEU A 339 6.47 9.32 13.13
N VAL A 340 6.82 8.94 14.36
CA VAL A 340 6.07 9.21 15.59
C VAL A 340 6.89 10.20 16.42
N GLY A 341 6.44 11.45 16.51
CA GLY A 341 7.14 12.47 17.29
C GLY A 341 6.30 13.73 17.40
N VAL A 342 6.29 14.31 18.61
CA VAL A 342 5.63 15.59 18.97
C VAL A 342 5.78 16.56 17.81
N SER A 343 4.65 16.97 17.24
CA SER A 343 4.62 17.89 16.12
C SER A 343 5.30 19.21 16.50
N ASN A 344 6.58 19.33 16.20
CA ASN A 344 7.06 20.61 15.69
C ASN A 344 6.50 20.72 14.28
N GLU A 345 5.25 21.19 14.23
CA GLU A 345 4.64 21.99 13.15
C GLU A 345 5.41 21.97 11.82
N LEU A 346 5.47 20.81 11.16
CA LEU A 346 5.61 20.79 9.71
C LEU A 346 4.19 20.84 9.17
N SER A 347 3.64 22.05 9.24
CA SER A 347 2.48 22.47 8.49
C SER A 347 2.74 22.13 7.02
N VAL A 348 2.17 21.03 6.56
CA VAL A 348 1.74 20.96 5.16
C VAL A 348 0.67 22.04 5.08
N ILE A 349 1.07 23.28 4.78
CA ILE A 349 0.15 24.39 4.58
C ILE A 349 -0.77 23.93 3.44
N PRO A 350 -2.05 23.65 3.71
CA PRO A 350 -2.96 23.26 2.67
C PRO A 350 -3.17 24.46 1.74
N ASP A 351 -3.06 24.26 0.43
CA ASP A 351 -3.27 25.34 -0.54
C ASP A 351 -4.76 25.75 -0.67
N LYS A 352 -5.67 25.04 0.03
CA LYS A 352 -7.12 25.16 -0.12
C LYS A 352 -7.85 25.01 1.22
N PHE A 353 -8.94 25.75 1.37
CA PHE A 353 -9.95 25.52 2.42
C PHE A 353 -10.87 24.38 2.00
N ILE A 354 -10.79 23.22 2.66
CA ILE A 354 -11.53 22.01 2.29
C ILE A 354 -12.27 21.44 3.51
N LEU A 355 -13.53 21.07 3.32
CA LEU A 355 -14.27 20.21 4.24
C LEU A 355 -14.50 18.86 3.55
N HIS A 356 -14.00 17.78 4.12
CA HIS A 356 -14.12 16.42 3.57
C HIS A 356 -15.45 15.78 3.96
N GLN A 357 -15.86 14.76 3.20
CA GLN A 357 -17.01 13.94 3.58
C GLN A 357 -16.69 13.17 4.85
N ASN A 358 -17.58 13.23 5.85
CA ASN A 358 -17.46 12.46 7.08
C ASN A 358 -17.42 10.95 6.78
N TYR A 359 -16.62 10.19 7.53
CA TYR A 359 -16.51 8.75 7.37
C TYR A 359 -16.53 8.05 8.74
N PRO A 360 -17.32 6.97 8.92
CA PRO A 360 -18.30 6.43 7.96
C PRO A 360 -19.47 7.41 7.67
N ASN A 361 -20.16 7.25 6.54
CA ASN A 361 -21.42 7.91 6.20
C ASN A 361 -22.27 7.00 5.29
N PRO A 362 -23.43 6.46 5.71
CA PRO A 362 -24.07 6.68 7.02
C PRO A 362 -23.22 6.19 8.20
N PHE A 363 -23.45 6.76 9.39
CA PHE A 363 -22.68 6.45 10.59
C PHE A 363 -23.57 5.99 11.75
N ASN A 364 -23.00 5.19 12.67
CA ASN A 364 -23.65 4.71 13.90
C ASN A 364 -22.61 4.25 14.94
N PRO A 365 -22.57 4.80 16.18
CA PRO A 365 -23.02 6.14 16.53
C PRO A 365 -21.97 7.22 16.18
N GLU A 366 -20.83 6.83 15.61
CA GLU A 366 -19.67 7.71 15.46
C GLU A 366 -19.20 7.90 14.02
N THR A 367 -18.67 9.08 13.73
CA THR A 367 -18.03 9.43 12.47
C THR A 367 -16.84 10.35 12.71
N THR A 368 -15.94 10.45 11.73
CA THR A 368 -14.85 11.42 11.73
C THR A 368 -15.06 12.46 10.65
N ILE A 369 -14.97 13.74 11.01
CA ILE A 369 -15.04 14.88 10.09
C ILE A 369 -13.62 15.42 9.92
N ARG A 370 -13.14 15.46 8.68
CA ARG A 370 -11.81 16.00 8.34
C ARG A 370 -11.93 17.31 7.58
N PHE A 371 -11.02 18.25 7.82
CA PHE A 371 -10.95 19.52 7.10
C PHE A 371 -9.53 20.05 7.01
N GLU A 372 -9.32 20.99 6.09
CA GLU A 372 -8.03 21.64 5.81
C GLU A 372 -8.23 23.16 5.82
N ILE A 373 -7.34 23.87 6.50
CA ILE A 373 -7.33 25.34 6.55
C ILE A 373 -6.00 25.88 6.04
N MET A 374 -6.06 26.89 5.17
CA MET A 374 -4.92 27.41 4.41
C MET A 374 -4.22 28.62 5.06
N SER A 375 -4.87 29.26 6.03
CA SER A 375 -4.41 30.47 6.71
C SER A 375 -4.87 30.44 8.16
N SER A 376 -4.11 31.05 9.07
CA SER A 376 -4.58 31.18 10.45
C SER A 376 -5.86 32.01 10.52
N ASP A 377 -6.91 31.49 11.13
CA ASP A 377 -8.19 32.18 11.27
C ASP A 377 -8.98 31.61 12.47
N ASN A 378 -10.03 32.32 12.90
CA ASN A 378 -11.03 31.75 13.79
C ASN A 378 -11.90 30.76 12.99
N VAL A 379 -11.82 29.48 13.37
CA VAL A 379 -12.52 28.39 12.70
C VAL A 379 -13.66 27.90 13.59
N SER A 380 -14.84 27.74 12.99
CA SER A 380 -15.95 27.05 13.62
C SER A 380 -16.39 25.84 12.81
N LEU A 381 -16.56 24.69 13.47
CA LEU A 381 -17.18 23.49 12.92
C LEU A 381 -18.42 23.16 13.75
N LYS A 382 -19.60 23.28 13.14
CA LYS A 382 -20.90 23.10 13.80
C LYS A 382 -21.78 22.12 13.04
N ILE A 383 -22.66 21.43 13.76
CA ILE A 383 -23.63 20.48 13.24
C ILE A 383 -25.03 21.08 13.34
N TYR A 384 -25.82 20.87 12.30
CA TYR A 384 -27.17 21.38 12.11
C TYR A 384 -28.15 20.25 11.79
N ASP A 385 -29.37 20.37 12.29
CA ASP A 385 -30.49 19.52 11.87
C ASP A 385 -31.01 19.93 10.48
N ILE A 386 -32.03 19.23 9.98
CA ILE A 386 -32.67 19.52 8.68
C ILE A 386 -33.41 20.87 8.64
N LEU A 387 -33.74 21.44 9.80
CA LEU A 387 -34.39 22.74 9.93
C LEU A 387 -33.36 23.89 10.01
N GLY A 388 -32.07 23.56 10.07
CA GLY A 388 -30.98 24.52 10.17
C GLY A 388 -30.68 24.97 11.60
N ASN A 389 -31.24 24.30 12.63
CA ASN A 389 -30.89 24.57 14.02
C ASN A 389 -29.54 23.96 14.36
N GLU A 390 -28.71 24.71 15.07
CA GLU A 390 -27.45 24.20 15.61
C GLU A 390 -27.73 23.17 16.70
N VAL A 391 -27.16 21.97 16.54
CA VAL A 391 -27.34 20.83 17.46
C VAL A 391 -26.05 20.42 18.16
N ALA A 392 -24.88 20.78 17.60
CA ALA A 392 -23.59 20.65 18.26
C ALA A 392 -22.57 21.64 17.72
N GLU A 393 -21.66 22.10 18.59
CA GLU A 393 -20.44 22.82 18.23
C GLU A 393 -19.26 21.89 18.51
N LEU A 394 -18.48 21.59 17.47
CA LEU A 394 -17.33 20.69 17.56
C LEU A 394 -16.02 21.45 17.70
N ILE A 395 -15.91 22.61 17.05
CA ILE A 395 -14.76 23.51 17.10
C ILE A 395 -15.27 24.94 17.09
N ASN A 396 -14.64 25.80 17.89
CA ASN A 396 -14.81 27.24 17.86
C ASN A 396 -13.57 27.92 18.46
N GLU A 397 -12.47 27.95 17.70
CA GLU A 397 -11.18 28.46 18.18
C GLU A 397 -10.32 29.03 17.05
N PHE A 398 -9.26 29.75 17.42
CA PHE A 398 -8.25 30.22 16.49
C PHE A 398 -7.32 29.07 16.10
N MET A 399 -7.22 28.75 14.81
CA MET A 399 -6.44 27.63 14.31
C MET A 399 -5.39 28.10 13.30
N THR A 400 -4.22 27.45 13.25
CA THR A 400 -3.13 27.71 12.29
C THR A 400 -3.28 26.85 11.02
N PRO A 401 -2.62 27.17 9.89
CA PRO A 401 -2.76 26.39 8.66
C PRO A 401 -2.39 24.92 8.87
N GLY A 402 -3.28 24.02 8.45
CA GLY A 402 -3.08 22.59 8.69
C GLY A 402 -4.28 21.74 8.32
N THR A 403 -4.10 20.42 8.47
CA THR A 403 -5.15 19.43 8.29
C THR A 403 -5.60 18.90 9.64
N TYR A 404 -6.91 18.86 9.85
CA TYR A 404 -7.53 18.55 11.13
C TYR A 404 -8.60 17.47 10.97
N SER A 405 -8.78 16.68 12.02
CA SER A 405 -9.82 15.65 12.11
C SER A 405 -10.50 15.73 13.46
N VAL A 406 -11.82 15.71 13.47
CA VAL A 406 -12.64 15.70 14.69
C VAL A 406 -13.56 14.49 14.68
N ARG A 407 -13.55 13.74 15.78
CA ARG A 407 -14.50 12.65 16.01
C ARG A 407 -15.81 13.23 16.51
N PHE A 408 -16.91 12.83 15.88
CA PHE A 408 -18.27 13.14 16.32
C PHE A 408 -18.98 11.87 16.74
N ASN A 409 -19.44 11.81 17.99
CA ASN A 409 -20.29 10.75 18.51
C ASN A 409 -21.70 11.31 18.78
N SER A 410 -22.70 10.69 18.15
CA SER A 410 -24.12 11.07 18.28
C SER A 410 -24.78 10.75 19.62
N THR A 411 -24.04 10.17 20.58
CA THR A 411 -24.53 9.85 21.94
C THR A 411 -23.85 10.63 23.06
N ASP A 412 -22.73 11.32 22.80
CA ASP A 412 -21.82 11.81 23.86
C ASP A 412 -21.76 13.33 24.01
N ILE A 413 -22.45 14.08 23.13
CA ILE A 413 -22.49 15.55 23.24
C ILE A 413 -23.68 15.98 24.12
N ASN A 414 -23.37 16.58 25.27
CA ASN A 414 -24.33 17.21 26.19
C ASN A 414 -25.47 16.29 26.67
N ASN A 415 -25.22 14.98 26.82
CA ASN A 415 -26.26 13.96 27.09
C ASN A 415 -27.43 13.97 26.08
N LYS A 416 -27.24 14.53 24.89
CA LYS A 416 -28.23 14.50 23.81
C LYS A 416 -28.01 13.28 22.93
N ASN A 417 -29.08 12.51 22.78
CA ASN A 417 -29.12 11.37 21.88
C ASN A 417 -29.73 11.82 20.55
N PHE A 418 -28.93 11.89 19.48
CA PHE A 418 -29.39 12.40 18.18
C PHE A 418 -30.30 11.38 17.50
N ALA A 419 -31.41 11.79 16.88
CA ALA A 419 -32.30 10.87 16.17
C ALA A 419 -31.70 10.40 14.84
N SER A 420 -32.06 9.20 14.36
CA SER A 420 -31.72 8.77 12.99
C SER A 420 -32.25 9.78 11.97
N GLY A 421 -31.45 10.11 10.97
CA GLY A 421 -31.81 11.13 9.99
C GLY A 421 -30.63 11.80 9.32
N ASN A 422 -30.94 12.83 8.54
CA ASN A 422 -29.93 13.64 7.86
C ASN A 422 -29.55 14.84 8.72
N TYR A 423 -28.27 15.15 8.74
CA TYR A 423 -27.70 16.32 9.40
C TYR A 423 -26.75 17.01 8.45
N PHE A 424 -26.43 18.27 8.75
CA PHE A 424 -25.44 19.04 8.01
C PHE A 424 -24.34 19.47 8.96
N TYR A 425 -23.09 19.45 8.50
CA TYR A 425 -21.98 20.03 9.23
C TYR A 425 -21.35 21.12 8.38
N LYS A 426 -21.03 22.23 9.04
CA LYS A 426 -20.56 23.46 8.41
C LYS A 426 -19.24 23.86 9.03
N LEU A 427 -18.24 23.98 8.18
CA LEU A 427 -16.95 24.58 8.50
C LEU A 427 -16.96 26.02 8.04
N LYS A 428 -16.60 26.95 8.92
CA LYS A 428 -16.61 28.39 8.65
C LYS A 428 -15.34 29.05 9.19
N THR A 429 -14.83 30.00 8.44
CA THR A 429 -13.78 30.98 8.78
C THR A 429 -14.32 32.40 8.60
N ALA A 430 -13.52 33.45 8.74
CA ALA A 430 -13.97 34.82 8.48
C ALA A 430 -14.46 35.00 7.05
N ASN A 431 -13.76 34.41 6.07
CA ASN A 431 -13.99 34.64 4.65
C ASN A 431 -14.55 33.43 3.88
N ASN A 432 -14.50 32.22 4.43
CA ASN A 432 -14.94 31.00 3.73
C ASN A 432 -15.95 30.20 4.57
N GLN A 433 -16.87 29.51 3.88
CA GLN A 433 -17.73 28.51 4.49
C GLN A 433 -17.98 27.34 3.53
N ILE A 434 -17.99 26.12 4.07
CA ILE A 434 -18.35 24.90 3.34
C ILE A 434 -19.32 24.09 4.20
N ILE A 435 -20.37 23.54 3.57
CA ILE A 435 -21.39 22.71 4.20
C ILE A 435 -21.39 21.34 3.53
N LYS A 436 -21.48 20.27 4.32
CA LYS A 436 -21.71 18.91 3.83
C LYS A 436 -22.81 18.22 4.62
N LYS A 437 -23.42 17.22 3.99
CA LYS A 437 -24.48 16.39 4.57
C LYS A 437 -23.89 15.11 5.17
N MET A 438 -24.44 14.64 6.28
CA MET A 438 -24.20 13.32 6.86
C MET A 438 -25.51 12.63 7.23
N SER A 439 -25.49 11.31 7.34
CA SER A 439 -26.66 10.49 7.66
C SER A 439 -26.37 9.61 8.87
N LEU A 440 -27.16 9.76 9.94
CA LEU A 440 -27.13 8.91 11.13
C LEU A 440 -28.18 7.81 10.97
N ILE A 441 -27.78 6.55 11.13
CA ILE A 441 -28.68 5.39 11.15
C ILE A 441 -28.51 4.72 12.50
N LYS A 442 -29.61 4.41 13.19
CA LYS A 442 -29.59 3.63 14.44
C LYS A 442 -30.16 2.25 14.21
#